data_AF-A0A2E9ARP0-F1
#
_entry.id   AF-A0A2E9ARP0-F1
#
_cell.length_a   1.000
_cell.length_b   1.000
_cell.length_c   1.000
_cell.angle_alpha   90.00
_cell.angle_beta   90.00
_cell.angle_gamma   90.00
#
_symmetry.space_group_name_H-M   'P 1'
#
loop_
_entity.id
_entity.type
_entity.pdbx_description
1 polymer ?
#
loop_
_entity_poly.entity_id
_entity_poly.type
_entity_poly.pdbx_seq_one_letter_code
_entity_poly.pdbx_strand_id
1 'polypeptide(L)'
;MGVLDRFGRIADTYMSEKDRLLEADPERRRVFVGHSVWPTEILRDSIILAAMVAVITFYSWIIPPPLHSAADPFAQAGFVFPDWYVLFSYGYLRWGEYLPQYIIPAGPIGEFFGSPVIAWNAGWWGAALTGIPVGILALPPFIIGRREKRGVEDPWFASAGAIYLAHVWFISVFSINIFLELYSKDLTNYCWSDSHNYLFCGRQAPWTAELFNAIPWILTGIFIFAVIYFAVRWFALKSMGARINPGTGRQIAIGSLVATVLISVVAWPVYDGGFWDYGGLGAMDEVEDLDELRVQPADTLVHEGKGNVWDDWADDCLPYSETQSLAVWDGFDFEHEDVTDWCVIAAIHWSDWGIYQPTRKVILDFAGENGHADIDTGRNAGG
;
A
#
# COMPACT_ATOMS: atom_id res chain seq x y z
N MET A 1 55.68 -21.54 -9.47
CA MET A 1 55.61 -20.61 -8.33
C MET A 1 55.28 -21.40 -7.07
N GLY A 2 56.23 -21.45 -6.13
CA GLY A 2 56.07 -22.15 -4.86
C GLY A 2 55.09 -21.45 -3.92
N VAL A 3 54.68 -22.15 -2.86
CA VAL A 3 53.75 -21.64 -1.84
C VAL A 3 54.30 -20.40 -1.13
N LEU A 4 55.61 -20.37 -0.88
CA LEU A 4 56.32 -19.23 -0.27
C LEU A 4 56.24 -17.95 -1.13
N ASP A 5 56.37 -18.07 -2.45
CA ASP A 5 56.25 -16.97 -3.40
C ASP A 5 54.85 -16.33 -3.37
N ARG A 6 53.81 -17.16 -3.20
CA ARG A 6 52.42 -16.68 -3.11
C ARG A 6 52.19 -15.92 -1.80
N PHE A 7 52.73 -16.42 -0.69
CA PHE A 7 52.62 -15.73 0.60
C PHE A 7 53.40 -14.42 0.63
N GLY A 8 54.60 -14.38 0.04
CA GLY A 8 55.37 -13.14 -0.11
C GLY A 8 54.61 -12.09 -0.92
N ARG A 9 54.02 -12.48 -2.05
CA ARG A 9 53.21 -11.57 -2.88
C ARG A 9 51.97 -11.07 -2.14
N ILE A 10 51.28 -11.92 -1.38
CA ILE A 10 50.12 -11.50 -0.56
C ILE A 10 50.55 -10.52 0.53
N ALA A 11 51.68 -10.77 1.20
CA ALA A 11 52.21 -9.88 2.24
C ALA A 11 52.64 -8.53 1.66
N ASP A 12 53.31 -8.51 0.51
CA ASP A 12 53.67 -7.28 -0.20
C ASP A 12 52.44 -6.49 -0.63
N THR A 13 51.43 -7.17 -1.20
CA THR A 13 50.20 -6.51 -1.61
C THR A 13 49.50 -5.91 -0.39
N TYR A 14 49.44 -6.65 0.71
CA TYR A 14 48.86 -6.17 1.97
C TYR A 14 49.62 -4.98 2.56
N MET A 15 50.96 -5.03 2.60
CA MET A 15 51.80 -3.93 3.08
C MET A 15 51.65 -2.69 2.19
N SER A 16 51.66 -2.88 0.87
CA SER A 16 51.48 -1.79 -0.08
C SER A 16 50.10 -1.11 0.05
N GLU A 17 49.02 -1.88 0.21
CA GLU A 17 47.68 -1.32 0.41
C GLU A 17 47.54 -0.68 1.79
N LYS A 18 48.15 -1.26 2.83
CA LYS A 18 48.18 -0.64 4.16
C LYS A 18 48.89 0.72 4.12
N ASP A 19 50.07 0.78 3.51
CA ASP A 19 50.85 2.03 3.43
C ASP A 19 50.11 3.06 2.58
N ARG A 20 49.49 2.62 1.48
CA ARG A 20 48.60 3.46 0.65
C ARG A 20 47.39 3.98 1.41
N LEU A 21 46.82 3.21 2.34
CA LEU A 21 45.73 3.65 3.23
C LEU A 21 46.20 4.59 4.34
N LEU A 22 47.46 4.47 4.79
CA LEU A 22 48.06 5.37 5.78
C LEU A 22 48.48 6.71 5.17
N GLU A 23 48.93 6.69 3.91
CA GLU A 23 49.34 7.89 3.15
C GLU A 23 48.16 8.57 2.44
N ALA A 24 47.06 7.86 2.20
CA ALA A 24 45.87 8.45 1.60
C ALA A 24 45.32 9.54 2.52
N ASP A 25 45.16 10.73 1.96
CA ASP A 25 44.48 11.85 2.60
C ASP A 25 43.08 11.39 3.07
N PRO A 26 42.66 11.65 4.33
CA PRO A 26 41.34 11.25 4.81
C PRO A 26 40.17 11.85 4.01
N GLU A 27 40.45 12.82 3.12
CA GLU A 27 39.47 13.49 2.28
C GLU A 27 39.73 13.26 0.79
N ARG A 28 38.89 12.43 0.16
CA ARG A 28 38.98 12.16 -1.28
C ARG A 28 38.29 13.27 -2.08
N ARG A 29 39.06 14.27 -2.52
CA ARG A 29 38.55 15.30 -3.44
C ARG A 29 38.36 14.70 -4.83
N ARG A 30 37.11 14.73 -5.32
CA ARG A 30 36.79 14.29 -6.67
C ARG A 30 36.82 15.50 -7.61
N VAL A 31 37.55 15.37 -8.71
CA VAL A 31 37.40 16.30 -9.83
C VAL A 31 36.07 16.02 -10.50
N PHE A 32 35.27 17.06 -10.73
CA PHE A 32 34.05 16.93 -11.52
C PHE A 32 34.46 16.57 -12.95
N VAL A 33 34.17 15.34 -13.34
CA VAL A 33 34.37 14.84 -14.71
C VAL A 33 32.98 14.72 -15.35
N GLY A 34 32.80 15.34 -16.50
CA GLY A 34 31.52 15.37 -17.19
C GLY A 34 31.68 15.85 -18.63
N HIS A 35 30.64 15.65 -19.44
CA HIS A 35 30.56 16.19 -20.78
C HIS A 35 29.99 17.62 -20.74
N SER A 36 30.18 18.36 -21.84
CA SER A 36 29.54 19.68 -21.98
C SER A 36 28.02 19.55 -21.98
N VAL A 37 27.34 20.53 -21.38
CA VAL A 37 25.88 20.59 -21.31
C VAL A 37 25.25 20.46 -22.71
N TRP A 38 25.84 21.15 -23.68
CA TRP A 38 25.49 21.03 -25.09
C TRP A 38 26.62 20.38 -25.91
N PRO A 39 26.31 19.48 -26.86
CA PRO A 39 24.99 18.90 -27.13
C PRO A 39 24.68 17.66 -26.27
N THR A 40 25.69 17.09 -25.60
CA THR A 40 25.64 15.73 -25.08
C THR A 40 24.62 15.54 -23.97
N GLU A 41 24.66 16.37 -22.91
CA GLU A 41 23.74 16.22 -21.78
C GLU A 41 22.31 16.58 -22.18
N ILE A 42 22.12 17.66 -22.96
CA ILE A 42 20.79 18.07 -23.45
C ILE A 42 20.16 16.98 -24.32
N LEU A 43 20.91 16.34 -25.21
CA LEU A 43 20.39 15.26 -26.04
C LEU A 43 19.97 14.07 -25.16
N ARG A 44 20.80 13.66 -24.20
CA ARG A 44 20.49 12.57 -23.27
C ARG A 44 19.22 12.87 -22.48
N ASP A 45 19.14 14.05 -21.87
CA ASP A 45 18.02 14.40 -20.98
C ASP A 45 16.72 14.60 -21.78
N SER A 46 16.80 15.06 -23.03
CA SER A 46 15.64 15.13 -23.93
C SER A 46 15.10 13.74 -24.28
N ILE A 47 15.98 12.76 -24.52
CA ILE A 47 15.57 11.37 -24.77
C ILE A 47 14.92 10.77 -23.53
N ILE A 48 15.49 10.99 -22.34
CA ILE A 48 14.92 10.52 -21.07
C ILE A 48 13.55 11.15 -20.83
N LEU A 49 13.41 12.47 -21.06
CA LEU A 49 12.14 13.16 -20.93
C LEU A 49 11.08 12.62 -21.90
N ALA A 50 11.44 12.41 -23.18
CA ALA A 50 10.54 11.85 -24.17
C ALA A 50 10.07 10.43 -23.78
N ALA A 51 10.97 9.61 -23.22
CA ALA A 51 10.62 8.29 -22.69
C ALA A 51 9.67 8.39 -21.48
N MET A 52 9.91 9.31 -20.54
CA MET A 52 9.01 9.53 -19.40
C MET A 52 7.61 9.97 -19.85
N VAL A 53 7.53 10.91 -20.81
CA VAL A 53 6.25 11.36 -21.37
C VAL A 53 5.51 10.21 -22.04
N ALA A 54 6.19 9.40 -22.86
CA ALA A 54 5.58 8.25 -23.52
C ALA A 54 4.97 7.25 -22.51
N VAL A 55 5.69 6.95 -21.42
CA VAL A 55 5.21 6.07 -20.35
C VAL A 55 3.98 6.66 -19.65
N ILE A 56 4.00 7.94 -19.30
CA ILE A 56 2.87 8.60 -18.63
C ILE A 56 1.64 8.61 -19.54
N THR A 57 1.78 8.99 -20.81
CA THR A 57 0.66 8.98 -21.77
C THR A 57 0.09 7.59 -21.99
N PHE A 58 0.94 6.56 -21.94
CA PHE A 58 0.51 5.17 -22.05
C PHE A 58 -0.30 4.73 -20.82
N TYR A 59 0.15 5.06 -19.61
CA TYR A 59 -0.61 4.77 -18.39
C TYR A 59 -1.93 5.54 -18.32
N SER A 60 -1.96 6.82 -18.73
CA SER A 60 -3.20 7.60 -18.80
C SER A 60 -4.21 7.02 -19.79
N TRP A 61 -3.76 6.27 -20.80
CA TRP A 61 -4.64 5.57 -21.73
C TRP A 61 -5.15 4.22 -21.17
N ILE A 62 -4.31 3.44 -20.48
CA ILE A 62 -4.72 2.13 -19.93
C ILE A 62 -5.66 2.29 -18.73
N ILE A 63 -5.34 3.21 -17.82
CA ILE A 63 -6.05 3.38 -16.55
C ILE A 63 -6.45 4.87 -16.46
N PRO A 64 -7.47 5.31 -17.21
CA PRO A 64 -8.00 6.65 -17.03
C PRO A 64 -8.52 6.78 -15.59
N PRO A 65 -8.28 7.92 -14.91
CA PRO A 65 -8.80 8.12 -13.57
C PRO A 65 -10.33 8.04 -13.62
N PRO A 66 -10.96 7.32 -12.68
CA PRO A 66 -12.42 7.24 -12.63
C PRO A 66 -12.98 8.65 -12.40
N LEU A 67 -13.99 9.02 -13.19
CA LEU A 67 -14.77 10.23 -12.95
C LEU A 67 -15.68 9.96 -11.75
N HIS A 68 -15.29 10.51 -10.60
CA HIS A 68 -16.14 10.45 -9.41
C HIS A 68 -17.36 11.37 -9.57
N SER A 69 -18.46 11.01 -8.90
CA SER A 69 -19.62 11.89 -8.75
C SER A 69 -19.24 13.17 -8.01
N ALA A 70 -20.09 14.20 -8.15
CA ALA A 70 -19.87 15.46 -7.45
C ALA A 70 -19.81 15.24 -5.92
N ALA A 71 -18.96 15.99 -5.24
CA ALA A 71 -18.80 15.88 -3.79
C ALA A 71 -20.12 16.18 -3.08
N ASP A 72 -20.62 15.21 -2.32
CA ASP A 72 -21.82 15.35 -1.49
C ASP A 72 -21.42 15.42 0.00
N PRO A 73 -21.75 16.51 0.72
CA PRO A 73 -21.49 16.60 2.15
C PRO A 73 -22.37 15.70 3.02
N PHE A 74 -23.43 15.10 2.48
CA PHE A 74 -24.36 14.23 3.19
C PHE A 74 -24.16 12.74 2.91
N ALA A 75 -23.45 12.40 1.83
CA ALA A 75 -23.09 11.04 1.48
C ALA A 75 -21.58 10.84 1.59
N GLN A 76 -21.16 10.03 2.56
CA GLN A 76 -19.76 9.63 2.65
C GLN A 76 -19.54 8.44 1.70
N ALA A 77 -18.64 8.60 0.72
CA ALA A 77 -18.23 7.48 -0.11
C ALA A 77 -17.71 6.35 0.82
N GLY A 78 -18.16 5.12 0.60
CA GLY A 78 -17.83 3.98 1.47
C GLY A 78 -16.33 3.74 1.66
N PHE A 79 -15.49 4.24 0.75
CA PHE A 79 -14.03 4.16 0.82
C PHE A 79 -13.36 5.49 0.41
N VAL A 80 -12.98 6.32 1.39
CA VAL A 80 -12.20 7.55 1.15
C VAL A 80 -10.76 7.35 1.61
N PHE A 81 -9.85 7.20 0.65
CA PHE A 81 -8.40 7.14 0.91
C PHE A 81 -7.70 8.25 0.12
N PRO A 82 -6.60 8.79 0.66
CA PRO A 82 -5.79 9.72 -0.11
C PRO A 82 -4.92 8.96 -1.13
N ASP A 83 -4.35 9.71 -2.06
CA ASP A 83 -3.45 9.17 -3.06
C ASP A 83 -2.24 8.42 -2.46
N TRP A 84 -1.67 7.50 -3.24
CA TRP A 84 -0.58 6.61 -2.83
C TRP A 84 0.62 7.33 -2.18
N TYR A 85 0.95 8.55 -2.63
CA TYR A 85 2.08 9.32 -2.11
C TYR A 85 1.80 9.98 -0.75
N VAL A 86 0.55 9.96 -0.30
CA VAL A 86 0.08 10.52 0.98
C VAL A 86 -0.29 9.41 1.97
N LEU A 87 -0.40 8.15 1.54
CA LEU A 87 -0.77 7.00 2.38
C LEU A 87 0.07 6.89 3.65
N PHE A 88 1.37 7.21 3.61
CA PHE A 88 2.21 7.18 4.80
C PHE A 88 1.69 8.12 5.91
N SER A 89 1.21 9.31 5.55
CA SER A 89 0.67 10.30 6.49
C SER A 89 -0.70 9.89 7.02
N TYR A 90 -1.53 9.27 6.17
CA TYR A 90 -2.80 8.67 6.59
C TYR A 90 -2.58 7.49 7.55
N GLY A 91 -1.54 6.68 7.30
CA GLY A 91 -1.11 5.62 8.20
C GLY A 91 -0.71 6.14 9.59
N TYR A 92 -0.08 7.32 9.68
CA TYR A 92 0.18 7.97 10.97
C TYR A 92 -1.07 8.50 11.66
N LEU A 93 -2.07 8.95 10.90
CA LEU A 93 -3.35 9.39 11.46
C LEU A 93 -4.11 8.22 12.07
N ARG A 94 -4.18 7.09 11.36
CA ARG A 94 -4.68 5.82 11.91
C ARG A 94 -3.85 5.35 13.10
N TRP A 95 -2.52 5.46 13.01
CA TRP A 95 -1.67 5.09 14.14
C TRP A 95 -1.89 6.00 15.37
N GLY A 96 -2.29 7.25 15.16
CA GLY A 96 -2.64 8.20 16.20
C GLY A 96 -3.91 7.85 16.98
N GLU A 97 -4.79 7.01 16.44
CA GLU A 97 -5.99 6.51 17.15
C GLU A 97 -5.62 5.61 18.32
N TYR A 98 -4.49 4.90 18.23
CA TYR A 98 -3.95 4.04 19.29
C TYR A 98 -3.21 4.81 20.40
N LEU A 99 -2.98 6.11 20.21
CA LEU A 99 -2.29 6.93 21.19
C LEU A 99 -3.28 7.58 22.18
N PRO A 100 -2.86 7.86 23.43
CA PRO A 100 -3.74 8.44 24.43
C PRO A 100 -4.34 9.76 23.93
N GLN A 101 -5.66 9.88 24.07
CA GLN A 101 -6.39 11.08 23.67
C GLN A 101 -6.72 11.91 24.90
N TYR A 102 -6.47 13.21 24.84
CA TYR A 102 -6.69 14.10 25.97
C TYR A 102 -7.18 15.47 25.53
N ILE A 103 -7.99 16.09 26.37
CA ILE A 103 -8.47 17.45 26.17
C ILE A 103 -7.65 18.34 27.09
N ILE A 104 -6.83 19.21 26.50
CA ILE A 104 -6.00 20.15 27.25
C ILE A 104 -6.68 21.52 27.28
N PRO A 105 -6.91 22.11 28.47
CA PRO A 105 -7.35 23.50 28.58
C PRO A 105 -6.29 24.41 27.97
N ALA A 106 -6.64 25.14 26.91
CA ALA A 106 -5.68 25.89 26.10
C ALA A 106 -5.30 27.25 26.71
N GLY A 107 -6.01 27.70 27.75
CA GLY A 107 -5.73 28.93 28.49
C GLY A 107 -5.63 30.15 27.56
N PRO A 108 -4.67 31.07 27.76
CA PRO A 108 -4.52 32.28 26.94
C PRO A 108 -4.23 32.00 25.46
N ILE A 109 -3.65 30.84 25.14
CA ILE A 109 -3.35 30.42 23.76
C ILE A 109 -4.65 30.04 23.05
N GLY A 110 -5.58 29.40 23.75
CA GLY A 110 -6.90 29.06 23.22
C GLY A 110 -7.74 30.28 22.86
N GLU A 111 -7.64 31.34 23.66
CA GLU A 111 -8.33 32.61 23.41
C GLU A 111 -7.83 33.31 22.14
N PHE A 112 -6.54 33.13 21.80
CA PHE A 112 -5.95 33.63 20.54
C PHE A 112 -6.42 32.85 19.30
N PHE A 113 -6.55 31.53 19.40
CA PHE A 113 -6.98 30.66 18.29
C PHE A 113 -8.49 30.41 18.24
N GLY A 114 -9.28 31.05 19.11
CA GLY A 114 -10.74 30.91 19.15
C GLY A 114 -11.24 29.53 19.61
N SER A 115 -10.39 28.73 20.28
CA SER A 115 -10.76 27.42 20.81
C SER A 115 -10.36 27.30 22.29
N PRO A 116 -11.30 27.12 23.24
CA PRO A 116 -10.98 27.07 24.67
C PRO A 116 -10.20 25.82 25.07
N VAL A 117 -10.16 24.81 24.21
CA VAL A 117 -9.52 23.52 24.43
C VAL A 117 -8.72 23.11 23.19
N ILE A 118 -7.54 22.52 23.44
CA ILE A 118 -6.79 21.79 22.42
C ILE A 118 -7.19 20.32 22.58
N ALA A 119 -7.92 19.79 21.60
CA ALA A 119 -8.19 18.38 21.51
C ALA A 119 -6.93 17.67 21.00
N TRP A 120 -6.26 16.96 21.88
CA TRP A 120 -5.15 16.10 21.52
C TRP A 120 -5.72 14.73 21.13
N ASN A 121 -6.29 14.72 19.93
CA ASN A 121 -6.97 13.57 19.32
C ASN A 121 -6.08 12.87 18.30
N ALA A 122 -6.61 11.84 17.63
CA ALA A 122 -5.92 11.12 16.56
C ALA A 122 -5.39 12.06 15.45
N GLY A 123 -6.16 13.10 15.10
CA GLY A 123 -5.75 14.11 14.12
C GLY A 123 -4.51 14.89 14.55
N TRP A 124 -4.42 15.27 15.83
CA TRP A 124 -3.22 15.92 16.37
C TRP A 124 -2.01 14.98 16.31
N TRP A 125 -2.18 13.73 16.77
CA TRP A 125 -1.12 12.72 16.73
C TRP A 125 -0.65 12.43 15.31
N GLY A 126 -1.58 12.22 14.37
CA GLY A 126 -1.28 11.98 12.97
C GLY A 126 -0.49 13.11 12.34
N ALA A 127 -0.90 14.36 12.58
CA ALA A 127 -0.19 15.54 12.09
C ALA A 127 1.22 15.66 12.70
N ALA A 128 1.35 15.48 14.01
CA ALA A 128 2.63 15.56 14.71
C ALA A 128 3.60 14.46 14.26
N LEU A 129 3.12 13.22 14.18
CA LEU A 129 3.93 12.06 13.79
C LEU A 129 4.34 12.09 12.32
N THR A 130 3.48 12.59 11.42
CA THR A 130 3.84 12.81 10.01
C THR A 130 5.01 13.80 9.87
N GLY A 131 5.12 14.76 10.79
CA GLY A 131 6.24 15.70 10.84
C GLY A 131 7.59 15.04 11.12
N ILE A 132 7.63 13.87 11.75
CA ILE A 132 8.89 13.17 12.09
C ILE A 132 9.65 12.71 10.85
N PRO A 133 9.10 11.86 9.96
CA PRO A 133 9.81 11.41 8.77
C PRO A 133 10.16 12.58 7.83
N VAL A 134 9.24 13.55 7.66
CA VAL A 134 9.49 14.75 6.85
C VAL A 134 10.62 15.59 7.45
N GLY A 135 10.62 15.77 8.78
CA GLY A 135 11.68 16.46 9.50
C GLY A 135 13.02 15.75 9.36
N ILE A 136 13.06 14.42 9.50
CA ILE A 136 14.27 13.61 9.31
C ILE A 136 14.88 13.80 7.91
N LEU A 137 14.06 14.01 6.86
CA LEU A 137 14.56 14.31 5.52
C LEU A 137 15.16 15.71 5.36
N ALA A 138 14.75 16.67 6.19
CA ALA A 138 15.29 18.04 6.17
C ALA A 138 16.60 18.18 6.96
N LEU A 139 16.88 17.25 7.88
CA LEU A 139 18.06 17.25 8.73
C LEU A 139 19.41 16.87 8.07
N PRO A 140 19.52 16.03 7.01
CA PRO A 140 20.80 15.56 6.49
C PRO A 140 21.79 16.68 6.14
N PRO A 141 21.38 17.81 5.51
CA PRO A 141 22.28 18.94 5.25
C PRO A 141 22.91 19.56 6.51
N PHE A 142 22.25 19.46 7.65
CA PHE A 142 22.70 20.06 8.92
C PHE A 142 23.49 19.09 9.80
N ILE A 143 23.18 17.79 9.73
CA ILE A 143 23.77 16.76 10.61
C ILE A 143 25.01 16.10 9.98
N ILE A 144 25.01 15.84 8.68
CA ILE A 144 26.02 14.97 8.04
C ILE A 144 27.31 15.73 7.68
N GLY A 145 27.35 17.03 7.97
CA GLY A 145 28.46 17.90 7.60
C GLY A 145 28.53 18.13 6.10
N ARG A 146 29.38 19.07 5.68
CA ARG A 146 29.51 19.56 4.30
C ARG A 146 30.16 18.55 3.32
N ARG A 147 30.19 17.25 3.64
CA ARG A 147 30.92 16.24 2.86
C ARG A 147 29.97 15.29 2.15
N GLU A 148 30.05 15.29 0.82
CA GLU A 148 29.32 14.37 -0.04
C GLU A 148 29.93 12.98 0.07
N LYS A 149 29.23 12.07 0.75
CA LYS A 149 29.57 10.63 0.76
C LYS A 149 28.57 9.88 -0.10
N ARG A 150 29.03 8.91 -0.90
CA ARG A 150 28.11 7.97 -1.56
C ARG A 150 27.55 7.02 -0.51
N GLY A 151 26.31 6.53 -0.69
CA GLY A 151 25.71 5.54 0.22
C GLY A 151 26.57 4.28 0.39
N VAL A 152 27.33 3.89 -0.63
CA VAL A 152 28.25 2.74 -0.56
C VAL A 152 29.47 3.01 0.34
N GLU A 153 29.83 4.27 0.55
CA GLU A 153 30.98 4.68 1.35
C GLU A 153 30.61 4.92 2.82
N ASP A 154 29.32 5.11 3.12
CA ASP A 154 28.79 5.26 4.47
C ASP A 154 27.67 4.23 4.73
N PRO A 155 28.04 2.98 5.10
CA PRO A 155 27.07 1.90 5.26
C PRO A 155 26.05 2.18 6.37
N TRP A 156 26.40 2.99 7.36
CA TRP A 156 25.48 3.38 8.42
C TRP A 156 24.39 4.31 7.88
N PHE A 157 24.77 5.33 7.12
CA PHE A 157 23.81 6.25 6.52
C PHE A 157 22.94 5.56 5.45
N ALA A 158 23.53 4.67 4.63
CA ALA A 158 22.76 3.87 3.69
C ALA A 158 21.75 2.94 4.39
N SER A 159 22.14 2.32 5.49
CA SER A 159 21.24 1.49 6.30
C SER A 159 20.11 2.32 6.91
N ALA A 160 20.41 3.50 7.44
CA ALA A 160 19.40 4.42 7.97
C ALA A 160 18.39 4.86 6.88
N GLY A 161 18.86 5.15 5.67
CA GLY A 161 18.00 5.44 4.52
C GLY A 161 17.11 4.26 4.12
N ALA A 162 17.65 3.03 4.12
CA ALA A 162 16.87 1.83 3.84
C ALA A 162 15.80 1.56 4.92
N ILE A 163 16.14 1.75 6.20
CA ILE A 163 15.18 1.65 7.32
C ILE A 163 14.09 2.71 7.17
N TYR A 164 14.45 3.94 6.80
CA TYR A 164 13.48 5.00 6.54
C TYR A 164 12.51 4.63 5.41
N LEU A 165 13.01 4.13 4.28
CA LEU A 165 12.17 3.68 3.17
C LEU A 165 11.26 2.51 3.56
N ALA A 166 11.81 1.53 4.30
CA ALA A 166 11.02 0.42 4.82
C ALA A 166 9.90 0.92 5.74
N HIS A 167 10.21 1.85 6.66
CA HIS A 167 9.23 2.43 7.56
C HIS A 167 8.10 3.16 6.82
N VAL A 168 8.44 4.04 5.87
CA VAL A 168 7.45 4.75 5.04
C VAL A 168 6.59 3.75 4.24
N TRP A 169 7.19 2.68 3.74
CA TRP A 169 6.45 1.63 3.04
C TRP A 169 5.49 0.89 3.97
N PHE A 170 5.96 0.39 5.12
CA PHE A 170 5.13 -0.35 6.07
C PHE A 170 3.97 0.49 6.62
N ILE A 171 4.20 1.76 6.97
CA ILE A 171 3.12 2.63 7.46
C ILE A 171 2.12 3.00 6.34
N SER A 172 2.56 3.04 5.08
CA SER A 172 1.66 3.20 3.92
C SER A 172 0.81 1.96 3.69
N VAL A 173 1.40 0.76 3.76
CA VAL A 173 0.65 -0.51 3.63
C VAL A 173 -0.32 -0.69 4.80
N PHE A 174 0.09 -0.33 6.01
CA PHE A 174 -0.79 -0.31 7.18
C PHE A 174 -2.04 0.56 6.97
N SER A 175 -1.89 1.68 6.26
CA SER A 175 -3.00 2.60 5.99
C SER A 175 -4.08 2.02 5.06
N ILE A 176 -3.77 0.96 4.30
CA ILE A 176 -4.67 0.27 3.36
C ILE A 176 -4.98 -1.17 3.79
N ASN A 177 -4.79 -1.50 5.08
CA ASN A 177 -5.05 -2.84 5.62
C ASN A 177 -6.45 -3.38 5.28
N ILE A 178 -7.48 -2.54 5.33
CA ILE A 178 -8.87 -2.90 5.01
C ILE A 178 -9.00 -3.39 3.56
N PHE A 179 -8.27 -2.79 2.60
CA PHE A 179 -8.26 -3.30 1.23
C PHE A 179 -7.63 -4.68 1.16
N LEU A 180 -6.54 -4.91 1.90
CA LEU A 180 -5.91 -6.22 1.94
C LEU A 180 -6.86 -7.27 2.49
N GLU A 181 -7.69 -6.92 3.48
CA GLU A 181 -8.73 -7.80 4.01
C GLU A 181 -9.86 -8.04 3.00
N LEU A 182 -10.37 -6.99 2.33
CA LEU A 182 -11.42 -7.12 1.31
C LEU A 182 -10.94 -8.01 0.14
N TYR A 183 -9.71 -7.79 -0.34
CA TYR A 183 -9.07 -8.58 -1.38
C TYR A 183 -8.53 -9.94 -0.88
N SER A 184 -8.59 -10.22 0.43
CA SER A 184 -8.21 -11.52 1.02
C SER A 184 -9.34 -12.54 1.02
N LYS A 185 -10.59 -12.09 0.84
CA LYS A 185 -11.74 -12.97 0.90
C LYS A 185 -11.86 -13.72 -0.41
N ASP A 186 -11.93 -15.05 -0.31
CA ASP A 186 -12.20 -15.93 -1.44
C ASP A 186 -13.67 -15.81 -1.84
N LEU A 187 -13.97 -14.76 -2.59
CA LEU A 187 -15.33 -14.46 -3.04
C LEU A 187 -15.63 -15.32 -4.26
N THR A 188 -16.58 -16.25 -4.11
CA THR A 188 -17.05 -17.09 -5.22
C THR A 188 -17.96 -16.34 -6.19
N ASN A 189 -18.53 -15.21 -5.75
CA ASN A 189 -19.57 -14.45 -6.45
C ASN A 189 -19.12 -12.98 -6.63
N TYR A 190 -17.86 -12.73 -7.00
CA TYR A 190 -17.39 -11.37 -7.25
C TYR A 190 -17.64 -11.00 -8.72
N CYS A 191 -18.27 -9.84 -8.93
CA CYS A 191 -18.51 -9.27 -10.23
C CYS A 191 -17.97 -7.84 -10.31
N TRP A 192 -17.45 -7.46 -11.47
CA TRP A 192 -17.02 -6.11 -11.75
C TRP A 192 -17.30 -5.74 -13.20
N SER A 193 -17.46 -4.45 -13.43
CA SER A 193 -17.52 -3.86 -14.77
C SER A 193 -16.11 -3.45 -15.19
N ASP A 194 -15.70 -3.76 -16.43
CA ASP A 194 -14.43 -3.27 -16.96
C ASP A 194 -14.56 -1.84 -17.53
N SER A 195 -13.48 -1.30 -18.10
CA SER A 195 -13.48 0.05 -18.68
C SER A 195 -14.37 0.21 -19.92
N HIS A 196 -14.92 -0.89 -20.46
CA HIS A 196 -15.83 -0.91 -21.60
C HIS A 196 -17.24 -1.36 -21.20
N ASN A 197 -17.53 -1.36 -19.89
CA ASN A 197 -18.76 -1.83 -19.28
C ASN A 197 -19.15 -3.27 -19.62
N TYR A 198 -18.15 -4.13 -19.77
CA TYR A 198 -18.38 -5.57 -19.85
C TYR A 198 -18.44 -6.15 -18.44
N LEU A 199 -19.52 -6.89 -18.17
CA LEU A 199 -19.72 -7.47 -16.86
C LEU A 199 -18.94 -8.79 -16.76
N PHE A 200 -17.98 -8.82 -15.84
CA PHE A 200 -17.20 -10.01 -15.54
C PHE A 200 -17.51 -10.50 -14.14
N CYS A 201 -17.93 -11.76 -14.02
CA CYS A 201 -18.13 -12.40 -12.72
C CYS A 201 -17.31 -13.67 -12.60
N GLY A 202 -16.84 -13.95 -11.39
CA GLY A 202 -16.19 -15.21 -11.09
C GLY A 202 -15.61 -15.25 -9.70
N ARG A 203 -14.70 -16.21 -9.51
CA ARG A 203 -13.96 -16.35 -8.27
C ARG A 203 -12.85 -15.30 -8.21
N GLN A 204 -12.90 -14.44 -7.22
CA GLN A 204 -11.77 -13.60 -6.86
C GLN A 204 -10.81 -14.42 -5.99
N ALA A 205 -9.73 -14.91 -6.58
CA ALA A 205 -8.73 -15.67 -5.84
C ALA A 205 -7.99 -14.74 -4.84
N PRO A 206 -7.75 -15.17 -3.59
CA PRO A 206 -7.20 -14.33 -2.52
C PRO A 206 -5.66 -14.13 -2.60
N TRP A 207 -5.08 -14.30 -3.79
CA TRP A 207 -3.63 -14.34 -4.01
C TRP A 207 -2.92 -13.04 -3.60
N THR A 208 -3.62 -11.91 -3.68
CA THR A 208 -3.12 -10.61 -3.22
C THR A 208 -2.84 -10.63 -1.73
N ALA A 209 -3.76 -11.14 -0.92
CA ALA A 209 -3.57 -11.21 0.53
C ALA A 209 -2.47 -12.21 0.91
N GLU A 210 -2.39 -13.35 0.23
CA GLU A 210 -1.28 -14.29 0.42
C GLU A 210 0.08 -13.62 0.19
N LEU A 211 0.22 -12.82 -0.87
CA LEU A 211 1.43 -12.05 -1.15
C LEU A 211 1.73 -11.00 -0.08
N PHE A 212 0.73 -10.22 0.32
CA PHE A 212 0.89 -9.16 1.33
C PHE A 212 1.13 -9.70 2.74
N ASN A 213 0.70 -10.92 3.04
CA ASN A 213 1.04 -11.62 4.29
C ASN A 213 2.42 -12.28 4.20
N ALA A 214 2.77 -12.87 3.06
CA ALA A 214 4.06 -13.52 2.83
C ALA A 214 5.24 -12.55 2.84
N ILE A 215 5.10 -11.34 2.30
CA ILE A 215 6.21 -10.38 2.22
C ILE A 215 6.72 -9.98 3.63
N PRO A 216 5.89 -9.45 4.55
CA PRO A 216 6.31 -9.15 5.93
C PRO A 216 6.80 -10.40 6.67
N TRP A 217 6.18 -11.57 6.44
CA TRP A 217 6.60 -12.83 7.04
C TRP A 217 8.02 -13.24 6.61
N ILE A 218 8.32 -13.18 5.31
CA ILE A 218 9.65 -13.43 4.76
C ILE A 218 10.67 -12.43 5.31
N LEU A 219 10.33 -11.14 5.32
CA LEU A 219 11.20 -10.09 5.85
C LEU A 219 11.49 -10.29 7.35
N THR A 220 10.49 -10.71 8.12
CA THR A 220 10.63 -11.06 9.53
C THR A 220 11.54 -12.28 9.70
N GLY A 221 11.41 -13.28 8.84
CA GLY A 221 12.36 -14.40 8.76
C GLY A 221 13.79 -13.93 8.50
N ILE A 222 14.02 -13.09 7.49
CA ILE A 222 15.34 -12.53 7.17
C ILE A 222 15.90 -11.74 8.36
N PHE A 223 15.06 -10.95 9.03
CA PHE A 223 15.46 -10.19 10.21
C PHE A 223 15.84 -11.11 11.39
N ILE A 224 15.00 -12.10 11.72
CA ILE A 224 15.27 -13.08 12.77
C ILE A 224 16.57 -13.84 12.47
N PHE A 225 16.78 -14.24 11.22
CA PHE A 225 18.04 -14.85 10.79
C PHE A 225 19.23 -13.94 11.09
N ALA A 226 19.17 -12.67 10.67
CA ALA A 226 20.24 -11.73 10.92
C ALA A 226 20.51 -11.57 12.43
N VAL A 227 19.46 -11.40 13.24
CA VAL A 227 19.58 -11.27 14.71
C VAL A 227 20.23 -12.49 15.32
N ILE A 228 19.73 -13.70 15.05
CA ILE A 228 20.27 -14.94 15.60
C ILE A 228 21.70 -15.14 15.12
N TYR A 229 21.95 -14.98 13.81
CA TYR A 229 23.27 -15.17 13.21
C TYR A 229 24.31 -14.24 13.84
N PHE A 230 24.03 -12.93 13.89
CA PHE A 230 24.96 -11.97 14.45
C PHE A 230 25.12 -12.12 15.96
N ALA A 231 24.06 -12.42 16.70
CA ALA A 231 24.15 -12.67 18.14
C ALA A 231 24.99 -13.90 18.47
N VAL A 232 24.72 -15.04 17.82
CA VAL A 232 25.48 -16.28 18.03
C VAL A 232 26.93 -16.12 17.56
N ARG A 233 27.15 -15.48 16.40
CA ARG A 233 28.49 -15.21 15.89
C ARG A 233 29.27 -14.28 16.82
N TRP A 234 28.63 -13.23 17.34
CA TRP A 234 29.25 -12.32 18.30
C TRP A 234 29.63 -13.02 19.60
N PHE A 235 28.72 -13.84 20.14
CA PHE A 235 29.00 -14.66 21.32
C PHE A 235 30.13 -15.66 21.09
N ALA A 236 30.14 -16.36 19.96
CA ALA A 236 31.20 -17.28 19.58
C ALA A 236 32.55 -16.57 19.46
N LEU A 237 32.59 -15.39 18.82
CA LEU A 237 33.82 -14.60 18.68
C LEU A 237 34.38 -14.16 20.04
N LYS A 238 33.51 -13.75 20.98
CA LYS A 238 33.94 -13.36 22.33
C LYS A 238 34.38 -14.55 23.20
N SER A 239 33.71 -15.69 23.08
CA SER A 239 33.98 -16.86 23.92
C SER A 239 35.15 -17.71 23.41
N MET A 240 35.26 -17.91 22.10
CA MET A 240 36.23 -18.81 21.48
C MET A 240 37.41 -18.09 20.79
N GLY A 241 37.27 -16.79 20.50
CA GLY A 241 38.33 -15.97 19.91
C GLY A 241 38.88 -16.57 18.60
N ALA A 242 40.21 -16.69 18.52
CA ALA A 242 40.93 -17.17 17.33
C ALA A 242 40.68 -18.65 16.96
N ARG A 243 39.95 -19.42 17.78
CA ARG A 243 39.63 -20.83 17.50
C ARG A 243 38.46 -21.01 16.51
N ILE A 244 37.78 -19.92 16.12
CA ILE A 244 36.74 -19.97 15.09
C ILE A 244 37.39 -20.25 13.74
N ASN A 245 37.07 -21.41 13.18
CA ASN A 245 37.45 -21.76 11.81
C ASN A 245 36.27 -21.50 10.85
N PRO A 246 36.51 -21.48 9.52
CA PRO A 246 35.46 -21.29 8.53
C PRO A 246 34.35 -22.36 8.60
N GLY A 247 34.66 -23.57 9.06
CA GLY A 247 33.70 -24.66 9.25
C GLY A 247 32.67 -24.37 10.35
N THR A 248 33.11 -23.87 11.51
CA THR A 248 32.26 -23.43 12.60
C THR A 248 31.40 -22.24 12.17
N GLY A 249 31.96 -21.32 11.38
CA GLY A 249 31.18 -20.21 10.79
C GLY A 249 30.04 -20.70 9.89
N ARG A 250 30.29 -21.74 9.08
CA ARG A 250 29.25 -22.39 8.25
C ARG A 250 28.20 -23.09 9.10
N GLN A 251 28.59 -23.77 10.17
CA GLN A 251 27.66 -24.41 11.11
C GLN A 251 26.77 -23.40 11.82
N ILE A 252 27.33 -22.26 12.26
CA ILE A 252 26.55 -21.16 12.86
C ILE A 252 25.54 -20.61 11.85
N ALA A 253 25.95 -20.39 10.60
CA ALA A 253 25.06 -19.91 9.55
C ALA A 253 23.90 -20.90 9.28
N ILE A 254 24.21 -22.19 9.09
CA ILE A 254 23.20 -23.23 8.86
C ILE A 254 22.29 -23.39 10.07
N GLY A 255 22.85 -23.41 11.28
CA GLY A 255 22.07 -23.51 12.52
C GLY A 255 21.12 -22.33 12.71
N SER A 256 21.59 -21.11 12.42
CA SER A 256 20.75 -19.89 12.47
C SER A 256 19.65 -19.93 11.41
N LEU A 257 19.95 -20.43 10.21
CA LEU A 257 18.96 -20.60 9.14
C LEU A 257 17.87 -21.61 9.54
N VAL A 258 18.25 -22.79 10.05
CA VAL A 258 17.30 -23.80 10.50
C VAL A 258 16.43 -23.28 11.64
N ALA A 259 17.02 -22.63 12.63
CA ALA A 259 16.27 -22.02 13.74
C ALA A 259 15.28 -20.97 13.23
N THR A 260 15.70 -20.12 12.29
CA THR A 260 14.84 -19.11 11.68
C THR A 260 13.68 -19.74 10.93
N VAL A 261 13.94 -20.73 10.08
CA VAL A 261 12.89 -21.41 9.31
C VAL A 261 11.86 -22.05 10.26
N LEU A 262 12.30 -22.68 11.34
CA LEU A 262 11.40 -23.23 12.35
C LEU A 262 10.52 -22.14 13.01
N ILE A 263 11.10 -21.00 13.39
CA ILE A 263 10.37 -19.87 13.97
C ILE A 263 9.37 -19.30 12.94
N SER A 264 9.80 -19.11 11.69
CA SER A 264 8.95 -18.61 10.61
C SER A 264 7.77 -19.53 10.35
N VAL A 265 7.96 -20.85 10.29
CA VAL A 265 6.85 -21.81 10.10
C VAL A 265 5.84 -21.71 11.25
N VAL A 266 6.30 -21.58 12.50
CA VAL A 266 5.42 -21.41 13.66
C VAL A 266 4.71 -20.05 13.67
N ALA A 267 5.34 -19.02 13.11
CA ALA A 267 4.75 -17.68 13.04
C ALA A 267 3.75 -17.51 11.88
N TRP A 268 3.76 -18.39 10.87
CA TRP A 268 2.86 -18.26 9.70
C TRP A 268 1.38 -18.07 10.07
N PRO A 269 0.78 -18.87 10.97
CA PRO A 269 -0.63 -18.70 11.33
C PRO A 269 -0.96 -17.33 11.93
N VAL A 270 0.01 -16.61 12.50
CA VAL A 270 -0.19 -15.24 13.01
C VAL A 270 -0.27 -14.22 11.87
N TYR A 271 0.50 -14.42 10.79
CA TYR A 271 0.44 -13.57 9.61
C TYR A 271 -0.77 -13.88 8.74
N ASP A 272 -1.05 -15.18 8.56
CA ASP A 272 -2.14 -15.72 7.74
C ASP A 272 -3.51 -15.49 8.39
N GLY A 273 -3.61 -15.73 9.70
CA GLY A 273 -4.85 -15.68 10.47
C GLY A 273 -5.06 -14.40 11.28
N GLY A 274 -4.31 -13.32 11.00
CA GLY A 274 -4.66 -12.03 11.59
C GLY A 274 -3.57 -11.04 11.89
N PHE A 275 -2.54 -10.83 11.07
CA PHE A 275 -1.82 -9.55 11.19
C PHE A 275 -2.78 -8.36 10.89
N TRP A 276 -3.79 -8.60 10.05
CA TRP A 276 -4.85 -7.65 9.70
C TRP A 276 -6.19 -7.90 10.41
N ASP A 277 -6.40 -9.13 10.89
CA ASP A 277 -7.62 -9.63 11.55
C ASP A 277 -7.47 -9.70 13.09
N TYR A 278 -6.25 -9.50 13.63
CA TYR A 278 -6.10 -9.14 15.04
C TYR A 278 -6.72 -7.77 15.15
N GLY A 279 -7.92 -7.72 15.72
CA GLY A 279 -8.56 -6.49 16.13
C GLY A 279 -7.54 -5.60 16.82
N GLY A 280 -7.03 -4.64 16.05
CA GLY A 280 -6.26 -3.54 16.59
C GLY A 280 -7.20 -2.85 17.55
N LEU A 281 -6.70 -2.30 18.65
CA LEU A 281 -7.52 -1.49 19.57
C LEU A 281 -8.14 -0.30 18.78
N GLY A 282 -9.30 -0.49 18.16
CA GLY A 282 -9.95 0.45 17.24
C GLY A 282 -9.82 0.17 15.73
N ALA A 283 -9.35 -1.00 15.29
CA ALA A 283 -9.77 -1.48 13.97
C ALA A 283 -11.29 -1.76 14.05
N MET A 284 -12.03 -1.59 12.95
CA MET A 284 -13.47 -1.90 12.92
C MET A 284 -13.64 -3.41 13.15
N ASP A 285 -13.75 -3.79 14.42
CA ASP A 285 -13.70 -5.18 14.89
C ASP A 285 -15.04 -5.89 14.71
N GLU A 286 -16.12 -5.16 14.41
CA GLU A 286 -17.46 -5.70 14.29
C GLU A 286 -17.93 -5.66 12.83
N VAL A 287 -18.37 -6.82 12.32
CA VAL A 287 -19.06 -6.94 11.02
C VAL A 287 -20.25 -5.99 10.94
N GLU A 288 -20.83 -5.60 12.09
CA GLU A 288 -21.89 -4.59 12.21
C GLU A 288 -21.43 -3.16 11.84
N ASP A 289 -20.17 -2.78 12.09
CA ASP A 289 -19.66 -1.47 11.63
C ASP A 289 -19.41 -1.48 10.10
N LEU A 290 -19.18 -2.67 9.53
CA LEU A 290 -19.18 -2.92 8.09
C LEU A 290 -20.60 -2.83 7.49
N ASP A 291 -21.64 -3.05 8.30
CA ASP A 291 -23.05 -2.86 7.91
C ASP A 291 -23.40 -1.36 7.83
N GLU A 292 -22.76 -0.49 8.64
CA GLU A 292 -22.93 0.97 8.56
C GLU A 292 -22.27 1.60 7.30
N LEU A 293 -21.30 0.91 6.69
CA LEU A 293 -20.61 1.35 5.46
C LEU A 293 -21.25 0.83 4.16
N ARG A 294 -22.34 0.06 4.24
CA ARG A 294 -22.98 -0.52 3.06
C ARG A 294 -23.85 0.50 2.34
N VAL A 295 -23.28 1.09 1.29
CA VAL A 295 -24.06 1.74 0.22
C VAL A 295 -24.92 0.67 -0.46
N GLN A 296 -26.13 1.04 -0.88
CA GLN A 296 -26.98 0.14 -1.64
C GLN A 296 -26.32 -0.19 -2.99
N PRO A 297 -26.28 -1.46 -3.43
CA PRO A 297 -25.79 -1.79 -4.76
C PRO A 297 -26.72 -1.20 -5.84
N ALA A 298 -26.09 -0.53 -6.80
CA ALA A 298 -26.77 0.17 -7.89
C ALA A 298 -26.90 -0.72 -9.14
N ASP A 299 -27.99 -0.58 -9.89
CA ASP A 299 -28.16 -1.18 -11.22
C ASP A 299 -27.06 -0.70 -12.16
N THR A 300 -26.69 -1.51 -13.17
CA THR A 300 -25.50 -1.27 -14.00
C THR A 300 -25.86 -1.44 -15.46
N LEU A 301 -25.33 -0.53 -16.28
CA LEU A 301 -25.38 -0.60 -17.74
C LEU A 301 -24.33 -1.58 -18.25
N VAL A 302 -24.78 -2.50 -19.10
CA VAL A 302 -23.93 -3.54 -19.69
C VAL A 302 -24.16 -3.56 -21.20
N HIS A 303 -23.07 -3.75 -21.94
CA HIS A 303 -23.13 -3.89 -23.39
C HIS A 303 -23.65 -5.28 -23.79
N GLU A 304 -24.61 -5.31 -24.71
CA GLU A 304 -25.21 -6.55 -25.19
C GLU A 304 -24.18 -7.47 -25.87
N GLY A 305 -24.22 -8.77 -25.56
CA GLY A 305 -23.35 -9.78 -26.17
C GLY A 305 -21.90 -9.77 -25.68
N LYS A 306 -21.60 -9.09 -24.57
CA LYS A 306 -20.25 -8.93 -24.01
C LYS A 306 -20.17 -9.36 -22.55
N GLY A 307 -18.99 -9.76 -22.10
CA GLY A 307 -18.76 -10.30 -20.75
C GLY A 307 -18.80 -11.82 -20.69
N ASN A 308 -18.36 -12.41 -19.57
CA ASN A 308 -18.28 -13.87 -19.42
C ASN A 308 -19.54 -14.50 -18.80
N VAL A 309 -20.45 -13.68 -18.28
CA VAL A 309 -21.75 -14.10 -17.71
C VAL A 309 -22.94 -13.75 -18.60
N TRP A 310 -22.69 -13.18 -19.78
CA TRP A 310 -23.74 -12.78 -20.71
C TRP A 310 -24.66 -13.95 -21.05
N ASP A 311 -24.10 -15.13 -21.35
CA ASP A 311 -24.88 -16.32 -21.72
C ASP A 311 -25.87 -16.75 -20.61
N ASP A 312 -25.58 -16.41 -19.34
CA ASP A 312 -26.42 -16.76 -18.19
C ASP A 312 -27.47 -15.69 -17.88
N TRP A 313 -27.16 -14.41 -18.12
CA TRP A 313 -27.98 -13.26 -17.70
C TRP A 313 -28.62 -12.48 -18.85
N ALA A 314 -28.40 -12.90 -20.11
CA ALA A 314 -28.96 -12.25 -21.29
C ALA A 314 -30.48 -12.14 -21.25
N ASP A 315 -31.18 -13.10 -20.64
CA ASP A 315 -32.64 -13.09 -20.52
C ASP A 315 -33.16 -12.06 -19.51
N ASP A 316 -32.33 -11.63 -18.55
CA ASP A 316 -32.66 -10.68 -17.49
C ASP A 316 -32.20 -9.24 -17.82
N CYS A 317 -31.68 -9.03 -19.02
CA CYS A 317 -31.23 -7.76 -19.58
C CYS A 317 -32.44 -6.88 -19.98
N LEU A 318 -32.66 -5.80 -19.22
CA LEU A 318 -33.80 -4.91 -19.43
C LEU A 318 -33.45 -3.81 -20.44
N PRO A 319 -34.22 -3.68 -21.55
CA PRO A 319 -33.90 -2.73 -22.60
C PRO A 319 -34.17 -1.28 -22.18
N TYR A 320 -33.56 -0.32 -22.89
CA TYR A 320 -33.75 1.12 -22.65
C TYR A 320 -35.25 1.54 -22.62
N SER A 321 -36.09 0.94 -23.47
CA SER A 321 -37.52 1.28 -23.53
C SER A 321 -38.26 1.05 -22.21
N GLU A 322 -37.78 0.13 -21.39
CA GLU A 322 -38.38 -0.21 -20.08
C GLU A 322 -37.68 0.49 -18.92
N THR A 323 -36.46 1.00 -19.14
CA THR A 323 -35.57 1.49 -18.08
C THR A 323 -35.14 2.95 -18.26
N GLN A 324 -35.65 3.66 -19.26
CA GLN A 324 -35.34 5.08 -19.53
C GLN A 324 -35.59 6.04 -18.36
N SER A 325 -36.37 5.63 -17.34
CA SER A 325 -36.61 6.43 -16.13
C SER A 325 -35.59 6.20 -15.02
N LEU A 326 -34.67 5.25 -15.18
CA LEU A 326 -33.68 4.90 -14.17
C LEU A 326 -32.47 5.86 -14.25
N ALA A 327 -31.98 6.28 -13.10
CA ALA A 327 -30.83 7.21 -12.98
C ALA A 327 -29.52 6.64 -13.57
N VAL A 328 -29.44 5.32 -13.77
CA VAL A 328 -28.29 4.66 -14.40
C VAL A 328 -27.98 5.20 -15.80
N TRP A 329 -28.97 5.77 -16.50
CA TRP A 329 -28.83 6.36 -17.83
C TRP A 329 -28.38 7.82 -17.83
N ASP A 330 -28.35 8.51 -16.68
CA ASP A 330 -28.07 9.96 -16.59
C ASP A 330 -26.66 10.33 -17.08
N GLY A 331 -25.73 9.37 -17.05
CA GLY A 331 -24.35 9.52 -17.54
C GLY A 331 -24.07 8.90 -18.91
N PHE A 332 -25.09 8.40 -19.62
CA PHE A 332 -24.91 7.69 -20.89
C PHE A 332 -24.56 8.64 -22.04
N ASP A 333 -23.61 8.27 -22.89
CA ASP A 333 -23.17 9.07 -24.04
C ASP A 333 -24.08 8.85 -25.26
N PHE A 334 -25.26 9.48 -25.23
CA PHE A 334 -26.22 9.43 -26.34
C PHE A 334 -25.70 10.03 -27.66
N GLU A 335 -24.57 10.74 -27.66
CA GLU A 335 -24.00 11.33 -28.88
C GLU A 335 -23.13 10.34 -29.66
N HIS A 336 -22.47 9.42 -28.97
CA HIS A 336 -21.50 8.50 -29.58
C HIS A 336 -21.88 7.02 -29.50
N GLU A 337 -22.84 6.65 -28.64
CA GLU A 337 -23.24 5.26 -28.41
C GLU A 337 -24.71 5.02 -28.74
N ASP A 338 -25.02 3.84 -29.29
CA ASP A 338 -26.39 3.42 -29.62
C ASP A 338 -27.01 2.74 -28.40
N VAL A 339 -28.08 3.32 -27.85
CA VAL A 339 -28.81 2.79 -26.68
C VAL A 339 -29.32 1.36 -26.87
N THR A 340 -29.45 0.88 -28.11
CA THR A 340 -29.89 -0.50 -28.39
C THR A 340 -28.79 -1.54 -28.20
N ASP A 341 -27.54 -1.12 -28.13
CA ASP A 341 -26.40 -1.99 -27.79
C ASP A 341 -26.22 -2.15 -26.27
N TRP A 342 -27.09 -1.53 -25.47
CA TRP A 342 -26.98 -1.46 -24.01
C TRP A 342 -28.26 -1.87 -23.31
N CYS A 343 -28.10 -2.50 -22.16
CA CYS A 343 -29.20 -2.81 -21.28
C CYS A 343 -28.83 -2.67 -19.81
N VAL A 344 -29.87 -2.64 -18.97
CA VAL A 344 -29.72 -2.62 -17.52
C VAL A 344 -29.86 -4.06 -17.03
N ILE A 345 -28.83 -4.57 -16.38
CA ILE A 345 -28.97 -5.75 -15.52
C ILE A 345 -29.31 -5.20 -14.13
N ALA A 346 -30.15 -5.90 -13.35
CA ALA A 346 -30.47 -5.47 -11.99
C ALA A 346 -29.38 -5.90 -11.00
N ALA A 347 -29.09 -5.06 -9.99
CA ALA A 347 -28.05 -5.35 -9.00
C ALA A 347 -28.24 -6.68 -8.24
N ILE A 348 -29.43 -7.29 -8.29
CA ILE A 348 -29.73 -8.64 -7.78
C ILE A 348 -28.87 -9.74 -8.36
N HIS A 349 -28.36 -9.58 -9.57
CA HIS A 349 -27.61 -10.64 -10.23
C HIS A 349 -26.16 -10.71 -9.74
N TRP A 350 -25.57 -9.59 -9.31
CA TRP A 350 -24.13 -9.54 -8.99
C TRP A 350 -23.76 -9.04 -7.59
N SER A 351 -24.75 -8.62 -6.80
CA SER A 351 -24.54 -8.31 -5.38
C SER A 351 -25.31 -9.30 -4.51
N ASP A 352 -24.66 -9.82 -3.47
CA ASP A 352 -25.33 -10.72 -2.53
C ASP A 352 -26.24 -9.89 -1.60
N TRP A 353 -27.47 -9.65 -2.03
CA TRP A 353 -28.44 -8.85 -1.28
C TRP A 353 -28.77 -9.41 0.10
N GLY A 354 -28.53 -10.71 0.33
CA GLY A 354 -28.67 -11.32 1.66
C GLY A 354 -27.71 -10.70 2.68
N ILE A 355 -26.59 -10.15 2.21
CA ILE A 355 -25.65 -9.39 3.02
C ILE A 355 -26.23 -8.00 3.33
N TYR A 356 -26.85 -7.32 2.36
CA TYR A 356 -27.37 -5.96 2.55
C TYR A 356 -28.72 -5.91 3.29
N GLN A 357 -29.54 -6.96 3.20
CA GLN A 357 -30.86 -7.04 3.84
C GLN A 357 -31.16 -8.44 4.41
N PRO A 358 -30.38 -8.92 5.39
CA PRO A 358 -30.41 -10.32 5.86
C PRO A 358 -31.74 -10.76 6.46
N THR A 359 -32.53 -9.82 7.00
CA THR A 359 -33.81 -10.11 7.64
C THR A 359 -35.02 -10.01 6.69
N ARG A 360 -34.81 -9.63 5.42
CA ARG A 360 -35.91 -9.36 4.47
C ARG A 360 -36.07 -10.52 3.49
N LYS A 361 -37.33 -10.89 3.23
CA LYS A 361 -37.69 -11.89 2.21
C LYS A 361 -37.82 -11.30 0.81
N VAL A 362 -37.88 -9.97 0.72
CA VAL A 362 -38.06 -9.20 -0.50
C VAL A 362 -37.09 -8.04 -0.43
N ILE A 363 -36.33 -7.82 -1.50
CA ILE A 363 -35.32 -6.76 -1.59
C ILE A 363 -36.02 -5.41 -1.70
N LEU A 364 -35.56 -4.44 -0.91
CA LEU A 364 -36.04 -3.06 -0.92
C LEU A 364 -34.96 -2.14 -1.48
N ASP A 365 -35.35 -1.14 -2.28
CA ASP A 365 -34.47 -0.08 -2.77
C ASP A 365 -34.44 1.05 -1.75
N PHE A 366 -33.78 0.83 -0.62
CA PHE A 366 -33.96 1.69 0.54
C PHE A 366 -33.47 3.13 0.33
N ALA A 367 -32.42 3.32 -0.46
CA ALA A 367 -31.84 4.62 -0.78
C ALA A 367 -32.42 5.24 -2.07
N GLY A 368 -33.23 4.48 -2.82
CA GLY A 368 -33.77 4.92 -4.10
C GLY A 368 -32.73 5.00 -5.23
N GLU A 369 -31.53 4.44 -5.01
CA GLU A 369 -30.41 4.44 -5.96
C GLU A 369 -30.78 3.79 -7.29
N ASN A 370 -31.69 2.81 -7.25
CA ASN A 370 -32.12 2.07 -8.43
C ASN A 370 -33.42 2.62 -9.02
N GLY A 371 -34.06 3.62 -8.41
CA GLY A 371 -35.32 4.19 -8.88
C GLY A 371 -36.55 3.28 -8.69
N HIS A 372 -36.46 2.24 -7.86
CA HIS A 372 -37.57 1.34 -7.51
C HIS A 372 -38.27 1.76 -6.21
N ALA A 373 -37.75 2.78 -5.54
CA ALA A 373 -38.32 3.39 -4.33
C ALA A 373 -39.33 4.49 -4.68
N ASP A 374 -40.48 4.47 -4.02
CA ASP A 374 -41.47 5.54 -4.04
C ASP A 374 -41.49 6.22 -2.66
N ILE A 375 -40.83 7.38 -2.59
CA ILE A 375 -40.63 8.18 -1.37
C ILE A 375 -41.95 8.76 -0.88
N ASP A 376 -42.89 9.09 -1.78
CA ASP A 376 -44.18 9.68 -1.42
C ASP A 376 -45.10 8.65 -0.76
N THR A 377 -45.03 7.38 -1.17
CA THR A 377 -45.85 6.30 -0.61
C THR A 377 -45.11 5.43 0.42
N GLY A 378 -43.80 5.61 0.59
CA GLY A 378 -42.94 4.78 1.43
C GLY A 378 -42.81 3.34 0.91
N ARG A 379 -43.17 3.10 -0.36
CA ARG A 379 -43.12 1.77 -0.98
C ARG A 379 -41.71 1.52 -1.49
N ASN A 380 -41.13 0.38 -1.12
CA ASN A 380 -39.75 0.00 -1.44
C ASN A 380 -38.66 0.96 -0.93
N ALA A 381 -38.99 2.05 -0.24
CA ALA A 381 -38.06 3.00 0.34
C ALA A 381 -37.66 2.61 1.78
N GLY A 382 -36.45 3.01 2.20
CA GLY A 382 -35.99 2.96 3.58
C GLY A 382 -36.69 4.06 4.35
N GLY A 383 -37.44 3.68 5.39
CA GLY A 383 -38.23 4.61 6.19
C GLY A 383 -37.39 5.60 6.98
#